data_AF-A0A4Y2HTD1-F1
#
_entry.id   AF-A0A4Y2HTD1-F1
#
_cell.length_a   1.000
_cell.length_b   1.000
_cell.length_c   1.000
_cell.angle_alpha   90.00
_cell.angle_beta   90.00
_cell.angle_gamma   90.00
#
_symmetry.space_group_name_H-M   'P 1'
#
loop_
_entity.id
_entity.type
_entity.pdbx_description
1 polymer ?
#
loop_
_entity_poly.entity_id
_entity_poly.type
_entity_poly.pdbx_seq_one_letter_code
_entity_poly.pdbx_strand_id
1 'polypeptide(L)'
;MPRPGQALVVTNSATISAVDELIQQNCRITTREIAVELSISKGTVHHIIHKTLGYGKVCAQWMRKHLAERQRTTRMGVCLTQQFLH
;
A
#
# COMPACT_ATOMS: atom_id res chain seq x y z
N MET A 1 -8.23 37.06 -6.46
CA MET A 1 -7.10 36.62 -5.61
C MET A 1 -7.04 35.10 -5.63
N PRO A 2 -5.90 34.46 -5.96
CA PRO A 2 -5.80 33.01 -5.88
C PRO A 2 -5.64 32.61 -4.41
N ARG A 3 -6.45 31.65 -3.96
CA ARG A 3 -6.31 31.07 -2.62
C ARG A 3 -4.98 30.32 -2.55
N PRO A 4 -4.16 30.50 -1.50
CA PRO A 4 -2.93 29.73 -1.33
C PRO A 4 -3.28 28.22 -1.31
N GLY A 5 -2.82 27.52 -2.34
CA GLY A 5 -2.96 26.08 -2.43
C GLY A 5 -1.97 25.41 -1.49
N GLN A 6 -2.52 24.82 -0.43
CA GLN A 6 -2.12 23.51 0.12
C GLN A 6 -0.85 23.42 0.99
N ALA A 7 -1.10 23.43 2.30
CA ALA A 7 -0.36 22.61 3.28
C ALA A 7 -0.58 21.08 3.10
N LEU A 8 -1.19 20.67 1.98
CA LEU A 8 -1.63 19.31 1.66
C LEU A 8 -0.46 18.35 1.39
N VAL A 9 0.69 18.85 0.95
CA VAL A 9 1.82 18.00 0.54
C VAL A 9 2.39 17.20 1.72
N VAL A 10 2.53 17.82 2.89
CA VAL A 10 3.01 17.15 4.12
C VAL A 10 1.96 16.21 4.70
N THR A 11 0.68 16.61 4.64
CA THR A 11 -0.43 15.74 5.06
C THR A 11 -0.58 14.52 4.14
N ASN A 12 -0.31 14.68 2.84
CA ASN A 12 -0.38 13.59 1.87
C ASN A 12 0.71 12.55 2.09
N SER A 13 1.97 12.92 2.34
CA SER A 13 3.03 11.93 2.58
C SER A 13 2.80 11.14 3.88
N ALA A 14 2.38 11.81 4.96
CA ALA A 14 2.05 11.15 6.23
C ALA A 14 0.87 10.19 6.08
N THR A 15 -0.20 10.60 5.40
CA THR A 15 -1.36 9.72 5.15
C THR A 15 -1.03 8.56 4.22
N ILE A 16 -0.18 8.75 3.21
CA ILE A 16 0.30 7.66 2.35
C ILE A 16 1.10 6.63 3.18
N SER A 17 1.99 7.08 4.08
CA SER A 17 2.75 6.17 4.96
C SER A 17 1.83 5.40 5.89
N ALA A 18 0.88 6.08 6.53
CA ALA A 18 -0.08 5.44 7.43
C ALA A 18 -0.93 4.37 6.70
N VAL A 19 -1.35 4.64 5.45
CA VAL A 19 -2.05 3.64 4.62
C VAL A 19 -1.15 2.45 4.30
N ASP A 20 0.12 2.67 3.94
CA ASP A 20 1.06 1.58 3.64
C ASP A 20 1.35 0.73 4.89
N GLU A 21 1.55 1.37 6.05
CA GLU A 21 1.77 0.70 7.34
C GLU A 21 0.58 -0.18 7.73
N LEU A 22 -0.65 0.34 7.63
CA LEU A 22 -1.87 -0.44 7.94
C LEU A 22 -2.02 -1.67 7.04
N ILE A 23 -1.68 -1.54 5.75
CA ILE A 23 -1.71 -2.65 4.79
C ILE A 23 -0.59 -3.67 5.07
N GLN A 24 0.60 -3.20 5.46
CA GLN A 24 1.71 -4.08 5.83
C GLN A 24 1.43 -4.85 7.13
N GLN A 25 0.80 -4.22 8.12
CA GLN A 25 0.41 -4.86 9.38
C GLN A 25 -0.75 -5.84 9.19
N ASN A 26 -1.77 -5.47 8.42
CA ASN A 26 -2.91 -6.31 8.12
C ASN A 26 -3.18 -6.35 6.62
N CYS A 27 -2.57 -7.34 5.97
CA CYS A 27 -2.71 -7.63 4.56
C CYS A 27 -4.15 -7.91 4.07
N ARG A 28 -5.11 -8.14 4.98
CA ARG A 28 -6.54 -8.37 4.67
C ARG A 28 -7.46 -7.18 4.95
N ILE A 29 -6.91 -6.07 5.47
CA ILE A 29 -7.68 -4.87 5.83
C ILE A 29 -8.46 -4.32 4.62
N THR A 30 -9.66 -3.82 4.84
CA THR A 30 -10.51 -3.27 3.78
C THR A 30 -10.30 -1.78 3.62
N THR A 31 -10.61 -1.25 2.42
CA THR A 31 -10.60 0.19 2.14
C THR A 31 -11.52 0.98 3.08
N ARG A 32 -12.61 0.35 3.57
CA ARG A 32 -13.55 1.00 4.51
C ARG A 32 -12.95 1.12 5.91
N GLU A 33 -12.28 0.08 6.40
CA GLU A 33 -11.60 0.11 7.70
C GLU A 33 -10.50 1.18 7.71
N ILE A 34 -9.67 1.24 6.66
CA ILE A 34 -8.65 2.28 6.53
C ILE A 34 -9.28 3.68 6.49
N ALA A 35 -10.39 3.86 5.78
CA ALA A 35 -11.08 5.15 5.69
C ALA A 35 -11.61 5.63 7.05
N VAL A 36 -12.12 4.71 7.86
CA VAL A 36 -12.57 4.99 9.23
C VAL A 36 -11.38 5.31 10.13
N GLU A 37 -10.36 4.47 10.13
CA GLU A 37 -9.16 4.61 10.99
C GLU A 37 -8.46 5.96 10.77
N LEU A 38 -8.28 6.34 9.50
CA LEU A 38 -7.58 7.58 9.13
C LEU A 38 -8.54 8.77 8.99
N SER A 39 -9.84 8.59 9.21
CA SER A 39 -10.86 9.63 9.04
C SER A 39 -10.80 10.35 7.69
N ILE A 40 -10.58 9.59 6.62
CA ILE A 40 -10.49 10.09 5.24
C ILE A 40 -11.53 9.45 4.33
N SER A 41 -11.81 10.07 3.19
CA SER A 41 -12.80 9.53 2.25
C SER A 41 -12.34 8.20 1.67
N LYS A 42 -13.30 7.27 1.46
CA LYS A 42 -13.06 5.99 0.77
C LYS A 42 -12.41 6.20 -0.61
N GLY A 43 -12.80 7.27 -1.33
CA GLY A 43 -12.24 7.60 -2.64
C GLY A 43 -10.75 7.96 -2.56
N THR A 44 -10.37 8.72 -1.53
CA THR A 44 -8.96 9.07 -1.25
C THR A 44 -8.14 7.82 -0.95
N VAL A 45 -8.64 6.93 -0.09
CA VAL A 45 -7.96 5.64 0.20
C VAL A 45 -7.80 4.81 -1.06
N HIS A 46 -8.85 4.66 -1.86
CA HIS A 46 -8.80 3.90 -3.10
C HIS A 46 -7.75 4.47 -4.08
N HIS A 47 -7.68 5.80 -4.20
CA HIS A 47 -6.66 6.47 -5.00
C HIS A 47 -5.25 6.19 -4.48
N ILE A 48 -5.02 6.35 -3.17
CA ILE A 48 -3.70 6.10 -2.57
C ILE A 48 -3.26 4.66 -2.79
N ILE A 49 -4.13 3.68 -2.52
CA ILE A 49 -3.79 2.26 -2.64
C ILE A 49 -3.43 1.89 -4.09
N HIS A 50 -4.24 2.32 -5.07
CA HIS A 50 -4.08 1.85 -6.46
C HIS A 50 -3.19 2.73 -7.32
N LYS A 51 -3.24 4.06 -7.15
CA LYS A 51 -2.49 5.01 -7.98
C LYS A 51 -1.15 5.37 -7.37
N THR A 52 -1.10 5.56 -6.06
CA THR A 52 0.12 6.01 -5.38
C THR A 52 1.01 4.84 -4.96
N LEU A 53 0.45 3.87 -4.22
CA LEU A 53 1.20 2.73 -3.69
C LEU A 53 1.24 1.53 -4.66
N GLY A 54 0.34 1.49 -5.64
CA GLY A 54 0.30 0.43 -6.65
C GLY A 54 -0.06 -0.95 -6.11
N TYR A 55 -0.83 -1.04 -5.01
CA TYR A 55 -1.34 -2.31 -4.53
C TYR A 55 -2.50 -2.83 -5.40
N GLY A 56 -2.56 -4.14 -5.49
CA GLY A 56 -3.69 -4.91 -6.03
C GLY A 56 -4.16 -5.92 -5.01
N LYS A 57 -5.46 -6.23 -5.04
CA LYS A 57 -6.01 -7.32 -4.24
C LYS A 57 -5.84 -8.63 -5.02
N VAL A 58 -5.19 -9.62 -4.42
CA VAL A 58 -5.08 -10.99 -4.93
C VAL A 58 -5.84 -11.89 -3.95
N CYS A 59 -6.94 -12.48 -4.42
CA CYS A 59 -7.94 -13.16 -3.58
C CYS A 59 -8.44 -12.24 -2.44
N ALA A 60 -7.98 -12.48 -1.21
CA ALA A 60 -8.34 -11.71 -0.02
C ALA A 60 -7.23 -10.74 0.45
N GLN A 61 -6.04 -10.76 -0.16
CA GLN A 61 -4.84 -10.10 0.35
C GLN A 61 -4.34 -9.00 -0.57
N TRP A 62 -3.80 -7.92 0.01
CA TRP A 62 -3.11 -6.87 -0.74
C TRP A 62 -1.70 -7.29 -1.13
N MET A 63 -1.36 -7.09 -2.41
CA MET A 63 -0.02 -7.26 -2.96
C MET A 63 0.41 -6.02 -3.73
N ARG A 64 1.63 -5.55 -3.46
CA ARG A 64 2.29 -4.51 -4.27
C ARG A 64 2.49 -5.06 -5.68
N LYS A 65 1.89 -4.43 -6.70
CA LYS A 65 2.01 -4.85 -8.11
C LYS A 65 3.39 -4.54 -8.69
N HIS A 66 4.06 -3.53 -8.15
CA HIS A 66 5.37 -3.10 -8.61
C HIS A 66 6.46 -3.59 -7.64
N LEU A 67 6.93 -4.81 -7.85
CA LEU A 67 8.10 -5.32 -7.13
C LEU A 67 9.36 -4.75 -7.77
N ALA A 68 10.23 -4.16 -6.95
CA ALA A 68 11.58 -3.83 -7.37
C ALA A 68 12.33 -5.12 -7.76
N GLU A 69 13.26 -5.02 -8.72
CA GLU A 69 14.01 -6.17 -9.25
C GLU A 69 14.63 -7.00 -8.13
N ARG A 70 15.27 -6.34 -7.15
CA ARG A 70 15.83 -6.99 -5.95
C ARG A 70 14.81 -7.82 -5.17
N GLN A 71 13.57 -7.32 -5.00
CA GLN A 71 12.52 -8.07 -4.34
C GLN A 71 12.06 -9.27 -5.16
N ARG A 72 12.07 -9.18 -6.50
CA ARG A 72 11.81 -10.34 -7.37
C ARG A 72 12.92 -11.38 -7.19
N THR A 73 14.18 -10.96 -7.21
CA THR A 73 15.33 -11.87 -7.03
C THR A 73 15.29 -12.53 -5.65
N THR A 74 14.99 -11.79 -4.58
CA THR A 74 14.82 -12.36 -3.24
C THR A 74 13.67 -13.36 -3.19
N ARG A 75 12.51 -13.02 -3.78
CA ARG A 75 11.36 -13.95 -3.83
C ARG A 75 11.68 -15.23 -4.61
N MET A 76 12.36 -15.12 -5.74
CA MET A 76 12.82 -16.29 -6.50
C MET A 76 13.83 -17.10 -5.70
N GLY A 77 14.79 -16.44 -5.06
CA GLY A 77 15.80 -17.07 -4.21
C GLY A 77 15.18 -17.91 -3.11
N VAL A 78 14.18 -17.38 -2.39
CA VAL A 78 13.45 -18.12 -1.34
C VAL A 78 12.72 -19.34 -1.90
N CYS A 79 12.06 -19.23 -3.07
CA CYS A 79 11.38 -20.36 -3.70
C CYS A 79 12.38 -21.47 -4.12
N LEU A 80 13.53 -21.06 -4.64
CA LEU A 80 14.58 -21.98 -5.08
C LEU A 80 15.32 -22.61 -3.89
N THR A 81 15.53 -21.90 -2.79
CA THR A 81 16.18 -22.46 -1.59
C THR A 81 15.25 -23.33 -0.76
N GLN A 82 13.93 -23.05 -0.76
CA GLN A 82 12.95 -23.86 -0.05
C GLN A 82 12.73 -25.24 -0.70
N GLN A 83 13.13 -25.44 -1.96
CA GLN A 83 13.15 -26.76 -2.62
C GLN A 83 14.27 -27.69 -2.11
N PHE A 84 15.21 -27.22 -1.29
CA PHE A 84 16.32 -28.03 -0.77
C PHE A 84 16.22 -28.35 0.72
N LEU A 85 15.13 -27.92 1.39
CA LEU A 85 14.90 -28.16 2.82
C LEU A 85 13.79 -29.21 3.10
N HIS A 86 13.33 -29.91 2.06
CA HIS A 86 12.45 -31.07 2.14
C HIS A 86 12.97 -32.16 1.19
#